data_AF-A0A956D462-F1
#
_entry.id   AF-A0A956D462-F1
#
_cell.length_a   1.000
_cell.length_b   1.000
_cell.length_c   1.000
_cell.angle_alpha   90.00
_cell.angle_beta   90.00
_cell.angle_gamma   90.00
#
_symmetry.space_group_name_H-M   'P 1'
#
loop_
_entity.id
_entity.type
_entity.pdbx_description
1 polymer ?
#
loop_
_entity_poly.entity_id
_entity_poly.type
_entity_poly.pdbx_seq_one_letter_code
_entity_poly.pdbx_strand_id
1 'polypeptide(L)'
;MADEPHTQEPPRFLLLREPQELAVEIDIGPISWPTEGVVRAGEDSNRTYANFTSATWGDVDHVLPIERALILEAISMAGGERSFWDCLDDHDDDFFEVGHGAEPCVLSAILALNAARCPTFMSCNGHGEHCAEVDFWTRPHLAHLLADAAHAARVGLGNCTDGAMKVYSDRALGLVDFAQEVRSRSSSFRQARGTSCRNKRAVRPAPTQMDLFDRPGVHKTGT
;
A
#
# COMPACT_ATOMS: atom_id res chain seq x y z
N MET A 1 20.30 37.74 -42.56
CA MET A 1 19.36 37.17 -41.56
C MET A 1 18.76 35.96 -42.23
N ALA A 2 19.25 34.77 -41.87
CA ALA A 2 18.75 33.51 -42.40
C ALA A 2 17.64 33.04 -41.46
N ASP A 3 16.44 32.85 -42.01
CA ASP A 3 15.31 32.27 -41.30
C ASP A 3 15.64 30.82 -40.94
N GLU A 4 15.63 30.52 -39.64
CA GLU A 4 15.71 29.14 -39.18
C GLU A 4 14.39 28.42 -39.48
N PRO A 5 14.42 27.21 -40.07
CA PRO A 5 13.22 26.47 -40.38
C PRO A 5 12.58 25.98 -39.07
N HIS A 6 11.37 26.45 -38.79
CA HIS A 6 10.49 25.85 -37.80
C HIS A 6 10.27 24.37 -38.15
N THR A 7 10.99 23.48 -37.47
CA THR A 7 10.66 22.07 -37.40
C THR A 7 9.34 21.94 -36.65
N GLN A 8 8.24 21.79 -37.40
CA GLN A 8 6.99 21.28 -36.84
C GLN A 8 7.29 19.90 -36.26
N GLU A 9 7.22 19.79 -34.93
CA GLU A 9 7.20 18.49 -34.29
C GLU A 9 6.02 17.68 -34.88
N PRO A 10 6.24 16.42 -35.25
CA PRO A 10 5.17 15.59 -35.75
C PRO A 10 4.08 15.49 -34.67
N PRO A 11 2.79 15.49 -35.04
CA PRO A 11 1.73 15.27 -34.08
C PRO A 11 2.01 13.96 -33.35
N ARG A 12 2.19 14.04 -32.02
CA ARG A 12 2.23 12.88 -31.14
C ARG A 12 0.88 12.19 -31.29
N PHE A 13 0.81 11.20 -32.17
CA PHE A 13 -0.33 10.30 -32.23
C PHE A 13 -0.38 9.60 -30.88
N LEU A 14 -1.31 10.04 -30.03
CA LEU A 14 -1.69 9.36 -28.80
C LEU A 14 -2.11 7.94 -29.19
N LEU A 15 -1.18 7.00 -29.06
CA LEU A 15 -1.47 5.58 -29.13
C LEU A 15 -2.62 5.33 -28.15
N LEU A 16 -3.75 4.87 -28.67
CA LEU A 16 -4.84 4.36 -27.86
C LEU A 16 -4.24 3.24 -27.01
N ARG A 17 -4.07 3.49 -25.70
CA ARG A 17 -3.50 2.51 -24.78
C ARG A 17 -4.38 1.27 -24.77
N GLU A 18 -3.77 0.10 -24.91
CA GLU A 18 -4.46 -1.14 -24.58
C GLU A 18 -4.72 -1.12 -23.07
N PRO A 19 -5.95 -1.42 -22.61
CA PRO A 19 -6.24 -1.49 -21.18
C PRO A 19 -5.28 -2.48 -20.52
N GLN A 20 -4.62 -2.07 -19.43
CA GLN A 20 -3.88 -3.03 -18.62
C GLN A 20 -4.88 -4.06 -18.10
N GLU A 21 -4.59 -5.35 -18.31
CA GLU A 21 -5.41 -6.42 -17.76
C GLU A 21 -5.29 -6.37 -16.23
N LEU A 22 -6.35 -5.88 -15.57
CA LEU A 22 -6.43 -5.83 -14.11
C LEU A 22 -6.43 -7.27 -13.57
N ALA A 23 -5.26 -7.76 -13.22
CA ALA A 23 -5.08 -9.10 -12.69
C ALA A 23 -4.94 -9.06 -11.16
N VAL A 24 -5.64 -9.97 -10.49
CA VAL A 24 -5.43 -10.28 -9.07
C VAL A 24 -4.64 -11.57 -9.03
N GLU A 25 -3.32 -11.44 -9.07
CA GLU A 25 -2.38 -12.57 -9.08
C GLU A 25 -1.56 -12.53 -7.79
N ILE A 26 -1.94 -13.37 -6.83
CA ILE A 26 -1.24 -13.42 -5.55
C ILE A 26 -0.54 -14.76 -5.44
N ASP A 27 0.79 -14.71 -5.53
CA ASP A 27 1.61 -15.79 -4.99
C ASP A 27 1.91 -15.50 -3.52
N ILE A 28 1.45 -16.38 -2.64
CA ILE A 28 1.67 -16.28 -1.19
C ILE A 28 3.09 -16.73 -0.82
N GLY A 29 3.70 -17.63 -1.60
CA GLY A 29 5.03 -18.18 -1.36
C GLY A 29 6.12 -17.13 -1.11
N PRO A 30 6.25 -16.10 -1.98
CA PRO A 30 7.26 -15.06 -1.82
C PRO A 30 6.88 -13.96 -0.81
N ILE A 31 5.65 -13.92 -0.28
CA ILE A 31 5.25 -12.87 0.66
C ILE A 31 6.06 -12.99 1.95
N SER A 32 6.91 -12.01 2.20
CA SER A 32 7.78 -11.98 3.36
C SER A 32 7.62 -10.67 4.13
N TRP A 33 7.84 -10.72 5.44
CA TRP A 33 7.93 -9.51 6.25
C TRP A 33 9.39 -9.06 6.23
N PRO A 34 9.68 -7.76 6.04
CA PRO A 34 11.05 -7.30 5.99
C PRO A 34 11.77 -7.63 7.31
N THR A 35 12.93 -8.26 7.21
CA THR A 35 13.91 -8.25 8.30
C THR A 35 14.43 -6.82 8.46
N GLU A 36 14.64 -6.35 9.70
CA GLU A 36 15.00 -4.94 10.02
C GLU A 36 15.88 -4.24 8.97
N GLY A 37 15.51 -3.00 8.58
CA GLY A 37 16.38 -2.10 7.82
C GLY A 37 15.96 -1.71 6.41
N VAL A 38 14.85 -2.22 5.87
CA VAL A 38 14.41 -1.91 4.48
C VAL A 38 13.23 -0.92 4.43
N VAL A 39 13.32 0.17 5.19
CA VAL A 39 12.51 1.37 4.90
C VAL A 39 13.48 2.39 4.32
N ARG A 40 13.79 2.27 3.04
CA ARG A 40 14.51 3.31 2.31
C ARG A 40 13.50 4.41 1.99
N ALA A 41 13.37 5.37 2.91
CA ALA A 41 12.74 6.64 2.60
C ALA A 41 13.74 7.48 1.79
N GLY A 42 13.33 7.98 0.63
CA GLY A 42 14.09 8.94 -0.17
C GLY A 42 15.00 8.29 -1.22
N GLU A 43 14.56 8.37 -2.48
CA GLU A 43 15.26 8.98 -3.63
C GLU A 43 14.46 8.73 -4.93
N ASP A 44 13.67 7.64 -4.98
CA ASP A 44 13.01 7.20 -6.23
C ASP A 44 11.46 7.24 -6.27
N SER A 45 10.73 7.52 -5.17
CA SER A 45 9.26 7.30 -5.21
C SER A 45 8.36 8.00 -4.19
N ASN A 46 8.70 9.22 -3.75
CA ASN A 46 7.77 10.18 -3.16
C ASN A 46 8.59 11.45 -2.86
N ARG A 47 8.34 12.56 -3.57
CA ARG A 47 9.02 13.85 -3.31
C ARG A 47 8.85 14.29 -1.84
N THR A 48 7.80 13.83 -1.16
CA THR A 48 7.48 14.11 0.23
C THR A 48 6.97 12.86 0.95
N TYR A 49 7.85 11.92 1.32
CA TYR A 49 7.43 10.75 2.10
C TYR A 49 6.86 11.16 3.46
N ALA A 50 5.52 11.11 3.59
CA ALA A 50 4.83 11.25 4.86
C ALA A 50 4.68 9.87 5.52
N ASN A 51 5.06 9.78 6.80
CA ASN A 51 4.99 8.52 7.54
C ASN A 51 3.57 8.28 8.07
N PHE A 52 2.82 7.39 7.41
CA PHE A 52 1.46 6.98 7.80
C PHE A 52 1.38 5.68 8.60
N THR A 53 2.49 5.16 9.12
CA THR A 53 2.51 3.86 9.84
C THR A 53 1.62 3.81 11.09
N SER A 54 1.27 4.96 11.65
CA SER A 54 0.35 5.11 12.79
C SER A 54 -1.11 5.29 12.39
N ALA A 55 -1.44 5.30 11.10
CA ALA A 55 -2.80 5.51 10.62
C ALA A 55 -3.80 4.54 11.25
N THR A 56 -4.97 5.09 11.56
CA THR A 56 -6.09 4.41 12.21
C THR A 56 -7.27 4.35 11.26
N TRP A 57 -8.24 3.49 11.59
CA TRP A 57 -9.51 3.47 10.85
C TRP A 57 -10.28 4.79 10.92
N GLY A 58 -10.07 5.60 11.97
CA GLY A 58 -10.67 6.93 12.08
C GLY A 58 -10.08 7.91 11.06
N ASP A 59 -8.79 7.80 10.77
CA ASP A 59 -8.14 8.59 9.71
C ASP A 59 -8.69 8.21 8.33
N VAL A 60 -8.92 6.91 8.09
CA VAL A 60 -9.57 6.43 6.87
C VAL A 60 -10.99 6.97 6.74
N ASP A 61 -11.78 6.91 7.82
CA ASP A 61 -13.16 7.41 7.84
C ASP A 61 -13.24 8.93 7.57
N HIS A 62 -12.20 9.67 7.98
CA HIS A 62 -12.12 11.10 7.77
C HIS A 62 -11.72 11.45 6.32
N VAL A 63 -10.67 10.82 5.81
CA VAL A 63 -10.02 11.21 4.54
C VAL A 63 -10.73 10.64 3.31
N LEU A 64 -11.25 9.42 3.39
CA LEU A 64 -11.86 8.74 2.24
C LEU A 64 -12.97 9.54 1.53
N PRO A 65 -13.97 10.11 2.24
CA PRO A 65 -14.99 10.91 1.57
C PRO A 65 -14.43 12.23 1.00
N ILE A 66 -13.39 12.80 1.61
CA ILE A 66 -12.77 14.05 1.17
C ILE A 66 -12.03 13.81 -0.15
N GLU A 67 -11.14 12.81 -0.18
CA GLU A 67 -10.36 12.48 -1.38
C GLU A 67 -11.29 12.09 -2.54
N ARG A 68 -12.32 11.29 -2.28
CA ARG A 68 -13.32 10.94 -3.31
C ARG A 68 -13.98 12.18 -3.90
N ALA A 69 -14.40 13.12 -3.06
CA ALA A 69 -15.07 14.34 -3.52
C ALA A 69 -14.13 15.21 -4.36
N LEU A 70 -12.89 15.37 -3.91
CA LEU A 70 -11.85 16.12 -4.64
C LEU A 70 -11.58 15.53 -6.02
N ILE A 71 -11.41 14.21 -6.13
CA ILE A 71 -11.18 13.54 -7.42
C ILE A 71 -12.39 13.70 -8.34
N LEU A 72 -13.61 13.53 -7.82
CA LEU A 72 -14.83 13.71 -8.62
C LEU A 72 -15.00 15.14 -9.13
N GLU A 73 -14.70 16.13 -8.31
CA GLU A 73 -14.71 17.54 -8.70
C GLU A 73 -13.65 17.82 -9.77
N ALA A 74 -12.43 17.34 -9.58
CA ALA A 74 -11.34 17.48 -10.55
C ALA A 74 -11.67 16.82 -11.91
N ILE A 75 -12.23 15.60 -11.90
CA ILE A 75 -12.71 14.91 -13.10
C ILE A 75 -13.78 15.75 -13.81
N SER A 76 -14.73 16.31 -13.05
CA SER A 76 -15.78 17.15 -13.62
C SER A 76 -15.23 18.43 -14.23
N MET A 77 -14.27 19.09 -13.58
CA MET A 77 -13.63 20.31 -14.07
C MET A 77 -12.79 20.06 -15.32
N ALA A 78 -12.10 18.92 -15.39
CA ALA A 78 -11.31 18.52 -16.55
C ALA A 78 -12.17 18.09 -17.75
N GLY A 79 -13.48 17.86 -17.57
CA GLY A 79 -14.36 17.40 -18.63
C GLY A 79 -14.35 15.88 -18.86
N GLY A 80 -13.85 15.11 -17.89
CA GLY A 80 -13.80 13.64 -17.93
C GLY A 80 -12.50 13.08 -17.35
N GLU A 81 -12.51 11.77 -17.07
CA GLU A 81 -11.40 11.08 -16.40
C GLU A 81 -10.11 11.09 -17.22
N ARG A 82 -10.21 10.97 -18.56
CA ARG A 82 -9.04 11.06 -19.44
C ARG A 82 -8.37 12.43 -19.33
N SER A 83 -9.15 13.50 -19.43
CA SER A 83 -8.63 14.86 -19.36
C SER A 83 -8.12 15.19 -17.96
N PHE A 84 -8.67 14.58 -16.91
CA PHE A 84 -8.13 14.69 -15.56
C PHE A 84 -6.69 14.16 -15.50
N TRP A 85 -6.42 12.99 -16.09
CA TRP A 85 -5.06 12.45 -16.15
C TRP A 85 -4.12 13.33 -16.99
N ASP A 86 -4.59 13.81 -18.14
CA ASP A 86 -3.81 14.75 -18.96
C ASP A 86 -3.45 16.03 -18.17
N CYS A 87 -4.37 16.56 -17.36
CA CYS A 87 -4.12 17.74 -16.51
C CYS A 87 -3.20 17.45 -15.33
N LEU A 88 -3.24 16.24 -14.76
CA LEU A 88 -2.40 15.85 -13.63
C LEU A 88 -0.92 15.82 -14.06
N ASP A 89 -0.64 15.27 -15.24
CA ASP A 89 0.71 15.22 -15.82
C ASP A 89 1.29 16.63 -16.09
N ASP A 90 0.44 17.60 -16.44
CA ASP A 90 0.86 18.96 -16.79
C ASP A 90 1.06 19.90 -15.57
N HIS A 91 0.46 19.58 -14.41
CA HIS A 91 0.35 20.48 -13.24
C HIS A 91 0.85 19.88 -11.92
N ASP A 92 1.95 19.13 -12.00
CA ASP A 92 2.53 18.31 -10.92
C ASP A 92 2.93 19.08 -9.63
N ASP A 93 2.94 20.42 -9.61
CA ASP A 93 3.32 21.19 -8.41
C ASP A 93 2.11 21.80 -7.64
N ASP A 94 0.95 22.00 -8.28
CA ASP A 94 -0.17 22.77 -7.70
C ASP A 94 -1.20 21.92 -6.94
N PHE A 95 -1.28 20.61 -7.21
CA PHE A 95 -2.25 19.71 -6.58
C PHE A 95 -1.84 19.23 -5.17
N PHE A 96 -0.56 19.40 -4.80
CA PHE A 96 0.05 18.79 -3.61
C PHE A 96 -0.35 19.45 -2.26
N GLU A 97 -0.88 20.68 -2.27
CA GLU A 97 -1.21 21.40 -1.02
C GLU A 97 -2.49 20.88 -0.32
N VAL A 98 -3.35 20.14 -1.01
CA VAL A 98 -4.69 19.77 -0.49
C VAL A 98 -4.69 18.47 0.33
N GLY A 99 -3.67 17.62 0.20
CA GLY A 99 -3.68 16.22 0.68
C GLY A 99 -2.80 15.88 1.89
N HIS A 100 -2.42 16.83 2.74
CA HIS A 100 -1.45 16.60 3.83
C HIS A 100 -0.06 16.10 3.36
N GLY A 101 0.35 16.49 2.15
CA GLY A 101 1.65 16.10 1.57
C GLY A 101 1.68 14.70 0.95
N ALA A 102 0.53 14.05 0.76
CA ALA A 102 0.38 12.85 -0.04
C ALA A 102 -0.32 13.16 -1.37
N GLU A 103 0.03 12.40 -2.40
CA GLU A 103 -0.54 12.54 -3.73
C GLU A 103 -2.04 12.16 -3.73
N PRO A 104 -2.88 12.87 -4.51
CA PRO A 104 -4.26 12.47 -4.72
C PRO A 104 -4.33 11.09 -5.38
N CYS A 105 -5.49 10.44 -5.33
CA CYS A 105 -5.75 9.10 -5.87
C CYS A 105 -5.13 7.93 -5.08
N VAL A 106 -4.12 8.16 -4.22
CA VAL A 106 -3.44 7.09 -3.46
C VAL A 106 -3.61 7.22 -1.94
N LEU A 107 -3.97 8.39 -1.41
CA LEU A 107 -3.91 8.68 0.03
C LEU A 107 -4.83 7.76 0.84
N SER A 108 -6.08 7.56 0.43
CA SER A 108 -7.01 6.67 1.14
C SER A 108 -6.52 5.23 1.14
N ALA A 109 -5.90 4.77 0.05
CA ALA A 109 -5.33 3.43 -0.02
C ALA A 109 -4.16 3.28 0.96
N ILE A 110 -3.28 4.28 1.02
CA ILE A 110 -2.18 4.34 1.97
C ILE A 110 -2.69 4.25 3.41
N LEU A 111 -3.66 5.09 3.78
CA LEU A 111 -4.23 5.09 5.13
C LEU A 111 -4.91 3.77 5.46
N ALA A 112 -5.69 3.21 4.53
CA ALA A 112 -6.42 1.96 4.72
C ALA A 112 -5.47 0.77 4.89
N LEU A 113 -4.40 0.68 4.09
CA LEU A 113 -3.37 -0.34 4.20
C LEU A 113 -2.62 -0.23 5.53
N ASN A 114 -2.20 0.97 5.94
CA ASN A 114 -1.52 1.17 7.21
C ASN A 114 -2.43 0.83 8.41
N ALA A 115 -3.72 1.23 8.38
CA ALA A 115 -4.71 0.85 9.39
C ALA A 115 -4.95 -0.68 9.44
N ALA A 116 -4.84 -1.35 8.29
CA ALA A 116 -4.87 -2.80 8.14
C ALA A 116 -3.56 -3.49 8.59
N ARG A 117 -2.54 -2.74 9.04
CA ARG A 117 -1.18 -3.21 9.39
C ARG A 117 -0.40 -3.77 8.20
N CYS A 118 -0.66 -3.23 7.02
CA CYS A 118 0.11 -3.44 5.80
C CYS A 118 0.91 -2.15 5.52
N PRO A 119 2.13 -1.99 6.07
CA PRO A 119 2.84 -0.73 5.97
C PRO A 119 3.27 -0.47 4.52
N THR A 120 2.94 0.73 4.05
CA THR A 120 3.31 1.22 2.71
C THR A 120 4.72 1.76 2.72
N PHE A 121 5.40 1.70 1.57
CA PHE A 121 6.75 2.27 1.42
C PHE A 121 6.95 3.03 0.12
N MET A 122 6.09 2.83 -0.88
CA MET A 122 6.09 3.58 -2.13
C MET A 122 4.64 3.82 -2.56
N SER A 123 4.42 4.97 -3.21
CA SER A 123 3.19 5.27 -3.93
C SER A 123 3.49 6.11 -5.16
N CYS A 124 2.60 6.07 -6.13
CA CYS A 124 2.61 6.91 -7.32
C CYS A 124 1.15 7.15 -7.72
N ASN A 125 0.74 8.39 -7.94
CA ASN A 125 -0.64 8.72 -8.37
C ASN A 125 -0.91 8.52 -9.87
N GLY A 126 0.09 8.11 -10.66
CA GLY A 126 -0.06 7.80 -12.07
C GLY A 126 0.61 8.77 -13.05
N HIS A 127 1.79 9.30 -12.71
CA HIS A 127 2.56 10.16 -13.62
C HIS A 127 2.98 9.40 -14.92
N GLY A 128 2.66 9.96 -16.09
CA GLY A 128 3.08 9.46 -17.41
C GLY A 128 2.33 8.22 -17.93
N GLU A 129 3.06 7.15 -18.28
CA GLU A 129 2.47 5.88 -18.78
C GLU A 129 1.98 4.94 -17.67
N HIS A 130 2.12 5.33 -16.41
CA HIS A 130 1.92 4.45 -15.27
C HIS A 130 0.54 4.63 -14.62
N CYS A 131 -0.01 3.53 -14.11
CA CYS A 131 -1.22 3.55 -13.30
C CYS A 131 -0.93 4.11 -11.91
N ALA A 132 -1.96 4.59 -11.22
CA ALA A 132 -1.84 4.89 -9.79
C ALA A 132 -1.53 3.58 -9.04
N GLU A 133 -0.54 3.58 -8.16
CA GLU A 133 -0.07 2.40 -7.45
C GLU A 133 0.41 2.69 -6.02
N VAL A 134 0.30 1.68 -5.16
CA VAL A 134 0.83 1.68 -3.79
C VAL A 134 1.51 0.36 -3.51
N ASP A 135 2.77 0.42 -3.11
CA ASP A 135 3.55 -0.74 -2.67
C ASP A 135 3.60 -0.83 -1.15
N PHE A 136 3.40 -2.05 -0.66
CA PHE A 136 3.24 -2.32 0.75
C PHE A 136 3.70 -3.71 1.16
N TRP A 137 4.07 -3.84 2.42
CA TRP A 137 4.32 -5.13 3.05
C TRP A 137 3.02 -5.69 3.61
N THR A 138 2.82 -7.00 3.51
CA THR A 138 1.72 -7.68 4.18
C THR A 138 2.18 -8.98 4.82
N ARG A 139 1.34 -9.52 5.69
CA ARG A 139 1.55 -10.87 6.24
C ARG A 139 0.78 -11.87 5.37
N PRO A 140 1.30 -13.08 5.13
CA PRO A 140 0.64 -14.09 4.29
C PRO A 140 -0.83 -14.34 4.64
N HIS A 141 -1.16 -14.37 5.93
CA HIS A 141 -2.52 -14.60 6.40
C HIS A 141 -3.49 -13.43 6.15
N LEU A 142 -3.02 -12.25 5.76
CA LEU A 142 -3.86 -11.10 5.38
C LEU A 142 -4.05 -10.99 3.86
N ALA A 143 -3.24 -11.71 3.06
CA ALA A 143 -3.24 -11.61 1.60
C ALA A 143 -4.62 -11.90 0.98
N HIS A 144 -5.34 -12.89 1.50
CA HIS A 144 -6.70 -13.21 1.01
C HIS A 144 -7.70 -12.07 1.24
N LEU A 145 -7.63 -11.36 2.37
CA LEU A 145 -8.51 -10.21 2.65
C LEU A 145 -8.23 -9.04 1.69
N LEU A 146 -6.97 -8.86 1.31
CA LEU A 146 -6.55 -7.88 0.32
C LEU A 146 -7.01 -8.28 -1.08
N ALA A 147 -6.93 -9.57 -1.43
CA ALA A 147 -7.44 -10.13 -2.68
C ALA A 147 -8.94 -9.86 -2.84
N ASP A 148 -9.72 -10.16 -1.80
CA ASP A 148 -11.17 -9.96 -1.79
C ASP A 148 -11.54 -8.47 -1.91
N ALA A 149 -10.73 -7.59 -1.32
CA ALA A 149 -10.91 -6.14 -1.44
C ALA A 149 -10.54 -5.65 -2.85
N ALA A 150 -9.43 -6.11 -3.41
CA ALA A 150 -8.97 -5.75 -4.76
C ALA A 150 -9.98 -6.20 -5.83
N HIS A 151 -10.47 -7.44 -5.74
CA HIS A 151 -11.51 -7.94 -6.63
C HIS A 151 -12.79 -7.12 -6.52
N ALA A 152 -13.26 -6.82 -5.30
CA ALA A 152 -14.51 -6.06 -5.12
C ALA A 152 -14.38 -4.63 -5.66
N ALA A 153 -13.20 -4.02 -5.47
CA ALA A 153 -12.90 -2.69 -5.99
C ALA A 153 -12.56 -2.67 -7.48
N ARG A 154 -12.30 -3.83 -8.11
CA ARG A 154 -11.82 -3.94 -9.51
C ARG A 154 -10.50 -3.18 -9.71
N VAL A 155 -9.50 -3.54 -8.93
CA VAL A 155 -8.12 -3.05 -9.05
C VAL A 155 -7.16 -4.22 -9.20
N GLY A 156 -5.99 -3.94 -9.75
CA GLY A 156 -4.91 -4.91 -9.84
C GLY A 156 -4.25 -5.11 -8.48
N LEU A 157 -3.84 -6.34 -8.19
CA LEU A 157 -3.11 -6.69 -6.98
C LEU A 157 -2.10 -7.79 -7.33
N GLY A 158 -0.82 -7.52 -7.08
CA GLY A 158 0.27 -8.42 -7.44
C GLY A 158 1.42 -8.40 -6.46
N ASN A 159 2.36 -9.32 -6.63
CA ASN A 159 3.65 -9.27 -5.96
C ASN A 159 4.53 -8.17 -6.58
N CYS A 160 5.29 -7.46 -5.75
CA CYS A 160 6.39 -6.61 -6.21
C CYS A 160 7.73 -7.13 -5.66
N THR A 161 8.77 -6.30 -5.68
CA THR A 161 10.12 -6.71 -5.29
C THR A 161 10.20 -7.15 -3.83
N ASP A 162 11.13 -8.07 -3.53
CA ASP A 162 11.49 -8.48 -2.16
C ASP A 162 10.35 -9.10 -1.32
N GLY A 163 9.30 -9.60 -1.97
CA GLY A 163 8.17 -10.24 -1.29
C GLY A 163 7.13 -9.26 -0.75
N ALA A 164 7.19 -8.00 -1.19
CA ALA A 164 6.13 -7.02 -1.01
C ALA A 164 4.98 -7.24 -2.00
N MET A 165 3.92 -6.47 -1.83
CA MET A 165 2.76 -6.44 -2.72
C MET A 165 2.53 -5.04 -3.26
N LYS A 166 1.90 -4.98 -4.42
CA LYS A 166 1.49 -3.75 -5.11
C LYS A 166 0.00 -3.81 -5.40
N VAL A 167 -0.72 -2.73 -5.10
CA VAL A 167 -2.09 -2.50 -5.59
C VAL A 167 -2.04 -1.36 -6.60
N TYR A 168 -2.74 -1.49 -7.73
CA TYR A 168 -2.70 -0.51 -8.81
C TYR A 168 -4.03 -0.38 -9.54
N SER A 169 -4.29 0.80 -10.13
CA SER A 169 -5.47 1.03 -10.97
C SER A 169 -5.24 2.10 -12.02
N ASP A 170 -5.81 1.88 -13.20
CA ASP A 170 -5.94 2.84 -14.30
C ASP A 170 -7.14 3.79 -14.14
N ARG A 171 -7.96 3.60 -13.10
CA ARG A 171 -9.10 4.45 -12.78
C ARG A 171 -8.74 5.43 -11.68
N ALA A 172 -9.11 6.69 -11.84
CA ALA A 172 -8.86 7.77 -10.89
C ALA A 172 -9.44 7.47 -9.50
N LEU A 173 -10.58 6.77 -9.45
CA LEU A 173 -11.21 6.34 -8.21
C LEU A 173 -10.84 4.91 -7.78
N GLY A 174 -10.04 4.18 -8.56
CA GLY A 174 -9.82 2.75 -8.32
C GLY A 174 -9.21 2.46 -6.95
N LEU A 175 -8.15 3.17 -6.57
CA LEU A 175 -7.50 2.99 -5.27
C LEU A 175 -8.33 3.57 -4.11
N VAL A 176 -9.21 4.54 -4.36
CA VAL A 176 -10.19 5.02 -3.38
C VAL A 176 -11.30 3.98 -3.15
N ASP A 177 -11.78 3.32 -4.21
CA ASP A 177 -12.71 2.19 -4.12
C ASP A 177 -12.05 1.02 -3.38
N PHE A 178 -10.76 0.74 -3.63
CA PHE A 178 -10.00 -0.25 -2.88
C PHE A 178 -9.91 0.08 -1.39
N ALA A 179 -9.59 1.33 -1.05
CA ALA A 179 -9.57 1.79 0.34
C ALA A 179 -10.92 1.59 1.04
N GLN A 180 -12.02 1.86 0.34
CA GLN A 180 -13.38 1.63 0.83
C GLN A 180 -13.64 0.15 1.10
N GLU A 181 -13.21 -0.74 0.21
CA GLU A 181 -13.36 -2.19 0.38
C GLU A 181 -12.48 -2.75 1.52
N VAL A 182 -11.26 -2.24 1.70
CA VAL A 182 -10.43 -2.56 2.87
C VAL A 182 -11.11 -2.07 4.15
N ARG A 183 -11.65 -0.85 4.14
CA ARG A 183 -12.34 -0.25 5.28
C ARG A 183 -13.61 -1.00 5.69
N SER A 184 -14.42 -1.44 4.74
CA SER A 184 -15.64 -2.22 5.00
C SER A 184 -15.32 -3.57 5.67
N ARG A 185 -14.11 -4.11 5.42
CA ARG A 185 -13.58 -5.34 6.01
C ARG A 185 -12.75 -5.14 7.28
N SER A 186 -12.75 -3.95 7.87
CA SER A 186 -11.91 -3.62 9.04
C SER A 186 -12.06 -4.58 10.24
N SER A 187 -13.25 -5.16 10.46
CA SER A 187 -13.47 -6.19 11.49
C SER A 187 -12.70 -7.48 11.21
N SER A 188 -12.69 -7.96 9.96
CA SER A 188 -11.93 -9.14 9.52
C SER A 188 -10.43 -8.93 9.70
N PHE A 189 -9.91 -7.77 9.28
CA PHE A 189 -8.52 -7.39 9.54
C PHE A 189 -8.21 -7.34 11.03
N ARG A 190 -9.11 -6.78 11.87
CA ARG A 190 -8.96 -6.79 13.33
C ARG A 190 -8.91 -8.21 13.90
N GLN A 191 -9.78 -9.11 13.44
CA GLN A 191 -9.88 -10.48 13.93
C GLN A 191 -8.64 -11.31 13.57
N ALA A 192 -8.16 -11.20 12.34
CA ALA A 192 -6.96 -11.89 11.85
C ALA A 192 -5.71 -11.59 12.71
N ARG A 193 -5.64 -10.39 13.30
CA ARG A 193 -4.58 -10.01 14.25
C ARG A 193 -4.68 -10.77 15.58
N GLY A 194 -5.89 -10.96 16.09
CA GLY A 194 -6.13 -11.58 17.39
C GLY A 194 -5.84 -13.08 17.42
N THR A 195 -6.09 -13.79 16.32
CA THR A 195 -5.82 -15.23 16.17
C THR A 195 -4.32 -15.54 16.15
N SER A 196 -3.49 -14.69 15.55
CA SER A 196 -2.04 -14.87 15.52
C SER A 196 -1.39 -14.86 16.92
N CYS A 197 -1.87 -14.00 17.81
CA CYS A 197 -1.33 -13.90 19.18
C CYS A 197 -1.76 -15.06 20.09
N ARG A 198 -2.93 -15.67 19.86
CA ARG A 198 -3.41 -16.80 20.69
C ARG A 198 -2.64 -18.08 20.41
N ASN A 199 -2.30 -18.36 19.15
CA ASN A 199 -1.57 -19.58 18.80
C ASN A 199 -0.12 -19.58 19.33
N LYS A 200 0.53 -18.41 19.44
CA LYS A 200 1.88 -18.34 20.03
C LYS A 200 1.89 -18.59 21.55
N ARG A 201 0.77 -18.37 22.26
CA ARG A 201 0.68 -18.58 23.71
C ARG A 201 0.36 -20.01 24.10
N ALA A 202 -0.13 -20.83 23.17
CA ALA A 202 -0.45 -22.24 23.38
C ALA A 202 0.78 -23.16 23.32
N VAL A 203 1.87 -22.72 22.69
CA VAL A 203 3.16 -23.42 22.75
C VAL A 203 3.92 -22.91 23.97
N ARG A 204 3.41 -23.22 25.17
CA ARG A 204 4.25 -23.18 26.36
C ARG A 204 5.25 -24.33 26.15
N PRO A 205 6.58 -24.09 26.10
CA PRO A 205 7.51 -25.21 26.08
C PRO A 205 7.15 -26.10 27.27
N ALA A 206 7.00 -27.40 27.02
CA ALA A 206 6.84 -28.36 28.11
C ALA A 206 7.93 -28.04 29.15
N PRO A 207 7.61 -28.00 30.46
CA PRO A 207 8.60 -27.72 31.46
C PRO A 207 9.74 -28.70 31.22
N THR A 208 10.89 -28.16 30.78
CA THR A 208 12.12 -28.93 30.69
C THR A 208 12.29 -29.52 32.07
N GLN A 209 12.16 -30.84 32.17
CA GLN A 209 12.32 -31.57 33.39
C GLN A 209 13.70 -31.18 33.92
N MET A 210 13.75 -30.32 34.94
CA MET A 210 14.99 -30.05 35.65
C MET A 210 15.40 -31.39 36.22
N ASP A 211 16.49 -31.95 35.69
CA ASP A 211 17.14 -33.10 36.27
C ASP A 211 17.42 -32.78 37.74
N LEU A 212 16.67 -33.46 38.61
CA LEU A 212 16.66 -33.28 40.06
C LEU A 212 17.88 -33.98 40.71
N PHE A 213 18.98 -34.10 39.97
CA PHE A 213 20.17 -34.85 40.34
C PHE A 213 21.43 -34.01 40.12
N ASP A 214 21.56 -32.93 40.88
CA ASP A 214 22.89 -32.46 41.28
C ASP A 214 22.81 -31.75 42.63
N ARG A 215 22.86 -32.55 43.69
CA ARG A 215 23.23 -32.09 45.03
C ARG A 215 24.55 -32.75 45.40
N PRO A 216 25.69 -32.02 45.38
CA PRO A 216 26.93 -32.54 45.93
C PRO A 216 26.78 -32.73 47.44
N GLY A 217 27.19 -33.91 47.90
CA GLY A 217 27.08 -34.37 49.28
C GLY A 217 27.84 -33.48 50.26
N VAL A 218 27.19 -33.21 51.39
CA VAL A 218 27.78 -32.59 52.58
C VAL A 218 28.74 -33.61 53.20
N HIS A 219 30.06 -33.38 53.08
CA HIS A 219 31.04 -34.06 53.92
C HIS A 219 31.03 -33.44 55.32
N LYS A 220 30.57 -34.23 56.31
CA LYS A 220 30.88 -34.01 57.72
C LYS A 220 32.21 -34.67 58.04
N THR A 221 33.18 -33.89 58.47
CA THR A 221 34.32 -34.39 59.25
C THR A 221 34.29 -33.70 60.60
N GLY A 222 34.05 -34.48 61.65
CA GLY A 222 34.37 -34.09 63.01
C GLY A 222 35.68 -34.75 63.42
N THR A 223 36.59 -33.99 64.02
CA THR A 223 37.22 -34.23 65.33
C THR A 223 38.09 -33.03 65.66
#